data_AF-A0A817VCQ8-F1
#
_entry.id   AF-A0A817VCQ8-F1
#
_cell.length_a   1.000
_cell.length_b   1.000
_cell.length_c   1.000
_cell.angle_alpha   90.00
_cell.angle_beta   90.00
_cell.angle_gamma   90.00
#
_symmetry.space_group_name_H-M   'P 1'
#
loop_
_entity.id
_entity.type
_entity.pdbx_description
1 polymer ?
#
loop_
_entity_poly.entity_id
_entity_poly.type
_entity_poly.pdbx_seq_one_letter_code
_entity_poly.pdbx_strand_id
1 'polypeptide(L)'
;MDISVLFANPSVRELAVALDLLLSKAQYEEEEQEKGEEDFSIRPRSSWFVETVGILLLAFQWLLPIFVAARLDFNVIALLLVPLIHLLQYPIFMKLFGGPLSRGRDTLYSWRYYHLWFLRRQWKLNSYWLGHLLGTRLYNSYLSLCGARITDGAHIYTTQIDAPWLLEVGDATYIGDEVVLSSLTYHDRIYDLHEVYIGSHCSIGARCVLHDGVRMHDGVLIEPSTNITGQLFGKDQETPSSSCTLSYTQSFFQLASIYAVIHMQILALKLSWYGAERLPMYLNLPVLWLTWAVFGTLIGLLLLRYVVGHVLEVFSESLNSWNYLRCFWLRRLVVNSFGPCFSAILDTNCWILSSALRWLGASLEHNNIEIVNSVNVLAAPSNLLFIEKDVTITSDVCFLPYDVTIEGQCVVNGPIRIGSRSFLGDSCIIRSGVNLPEDIFISSSARIDSNTFNLKKCK
;
A
#
# COMPACT_ATOMS: atom_id res chain seq x y z
N MET A 1 -24.69 38.48 -10.21
CA MET A 1 -25.74 38.97 -11.13
C MET A 1 -25.73 40.48 -11.09
N ASP A 2 -25.44 41.13 -12.22
CA ASP A 2 -25.29 42.58 -12.28
C ASP A 2 -26.66 43.27 -12.18
N ILE A 3 -26.78 44.29 -11.32
CA ILE A 3 -28.07 44.91 -10.95
C ILE A 3 -28.76 45.55 -12.16
N SER A 4 -27.97 45.99 -13.13
CA SER A 4 -28.41 46.56 -14.41
C SER A 4 -29.32 45.63 -15.22
N VAL A 5 -29.09 44.31 -15.17
CA VAL A 5 -29.85 43.30 -15.93
C VAL A 5 -31.27 43.12 -15.37
N LEU A 6 -31.44 43.29 -14.05
CA LEU A 6 -32.73 43.21 -13.39
C LEU A 6 -33.64 44.37 -13.79
N PHE A 7 -33.09 45.58 -13.90
CA PHE A 7 -33.86 46.78 -14.26
C PHE A 7 -34.12 46.90 -15.77
N ALA A 8 -33.29 46.29 -16.61
CA ALA A 8 -33.50 46.26 -18.06
C ALA A 8 -34.65 45.34 -18.48
N ASN A 9 -35.05 44.38 -17.64
CA ASN A 9 -36.09 43.39 -17.94
C ASN A 9 -37.23 43.46 -16.90
N PRO A 10 -38.23 44.34 -17.10
CA PRO A 10 -39.24 44.64 -16.09
C PRO A 10 -40.28 43.54 -15.89
N SER A 11 -40.42 42.59 -16.84
CA SER A 11 -41.33 41.46 -16.70
C SER A 11 -40.57 40.16 -16.37
N VAL A 12 -41.15 39.32 -15.50
CA VAL A 12 -40.56 38.03 -15.08
C VAL A 12 -40.28 37.13 -16.29
N ARG A 13 -41.11 37.22 -17.33
CA ARG A 13 -40.94 36.43 -18.55
C ARG A 13 -39.74 36.89 -19.39
N GLU A 14 -39.54 38.19 -19.53
CA GLU A 14 -38.38 38.74 -20.25
C GLU A 14 -37.09 38.49 -19.48
N LEU A 15 -37.14 38.63 -18.14
CA LEU A 15 -36.00 38.34 -17.28
C LEU A 15 -35.62 36.85 -17.35
N ALA A 16 -36.59 35.93 -17.38
CA ALA A 16 -36.34 34.50 -17.52
C ALA A 16 -35.66 34.17 -18.86
N VAL A 17 -36.13 34.77 -19.97
CA VAL A 17 -35.52 34.57 -21.30
C VAL A 17 -34.09 35.13 -21.34
N ALA A 18 -33.85 36.29 -20.72
CA ALA A 18 -32.51 36.88 -20.65
C ALA A 18 -31.56 36.04 -19.76
N LEU A 19 -32.06 35.46 -18.67
CA LEU A 19 -31.31 34.55 -17.80
C LEU A 19 -31.01 33.23 -18.48
N ASP A 20 -31.95 32.63 -19.21
CA ASP A 20 -31.70 31.40 -19.98
C ASP A 20 -30.58 31.59 -21.00
N LEU A 21 -30.52 32.75 -21.66
CA LEU A 21 -29.42 33.09 -22.57
C LEU A 21 -28.09 33.25 -21.83
N LEU A 22 -28.07 33.88 -20.66
CA LEU A 22 -26.84 34.03 -19.85
C LEU A 22 -26.37 32.70 -19.26
N LEU A 23 -27.30 31.84 -18.82
CA LEU A 23 -27.02 30.51 -18.32
C LEU A 23 -26.51 29.60 -19.44
N SER A 24 -27.15 29.64 -20.62
CA SER A 24 -26.67 28.87 -21.78
C SER A 24 -25.31 29.35 -22.27
N LYS A 25 -25.02 30.66 -22.16
CA LYS A 25 -23.72 31.22 -22.51
C LYS A 25 -22.66 30.90 -21.46
N ALA A 26 -23.00 30.89 -20.17
CA ALA A 26 -22.10 30.44 -19.10
C ALA A 26 -21.79 28.94 -19.25
N GLN A 27 -22.79 28.11 -19.58
CA GLN A 27 -22.58 26.70 -19.90
C GLN A 27 -21.75 26.50 -21.16
N TYR A 28 -21.90 27.35 -22.18
CA TYR A 28 -21.06 27.31 -23.38
C TYR A 28 -19.62 27.78 -23.10
N GLU A 29 -19.42 28.77 -22.24
CA GLU A 29 -18.09 29.25 -21.83
C GLU A 29 -17.40 28.23 -20.89
N GLU A 30 -18.16 27.52 -20.05
CA GLU A 30 -17.70 26.34 -19.29
C GLU A 30 -17.36 25.17 -20.22
N GLU A 31 -18.20 24.86 -21.23
CA GLU A 31 -17.91 23.82 -22.24
C GLU A 31 -16.75 24.19 -23.19
N GLU A 32 -16.52 25.47 -23.50
CA GLU A 32 -15.35 25.93 -24.28
C GLU A 32 -14.08 26.01 -23.43
N GLN A 33 -14.18 26.27 -22.12
CA GLN A 33 -13.06 26.10 -21.19
C GLN A 33 -12.73 24.63 -20.94
N GLU A 34 -13.72 23.72 -20.88
CA GLU A 34 -13.51 22.27 -20.82
C GLU A 34 -12.95 21.69 -22.12
N LYS A 35 -13.35 22.22 -23.30
CA LYS A 35 -12.78 21.81 -24.60
C LYS A 35 -11.39 22.41 -24.88
N GLY A 36 -10.91 23.29 -23.99
CA GLY A 36 -9.71 24.09 -24.13
C GLY A 36 -8.49 23.62 -23.34
N GLU A 37 -8.48 22.43 -22.74
CA GLU A 37 -7.27 21.73 -22.26
C GLU A 37 -7.68 20.35 -21.67
N GLU A 38 -8.12 19.42 -22.53
CA GLU A 38 -8.16 17.99 -22.14
C GLU A 38 -6.73 17.43 -22.12
N ASP A 39 -5.92 17.91 -21.18
CA ASP A 39 -4.62 17.32 -20.86
C ASP A 39 -4.87 16.13 -19.94
N PHE A 40 -5.12 14.99 -20.58
CA PHE A 40 -5.32 13.69 -19.95
C PHE A 40 -4.33 13.48 -18.79
N SER A 41 -4.85 13.22 -17.59
CA SER A 41 -4.09 12.72 -16.44
C SER A 41 -3.64 11.27 -16.69
N ILE A 42 -2.72 11.10 -17.63
CA ILE A 42 -2.06 9.85 -17.92
C ILE A 42 -1.03 9.68 -16.80
N ARG A 43 -1.31 8.81 -15.81
CA ARG A 43 -0.24 8.16 -15.03
C ARG A 43 0.83 7.79 -16.07
N PRO A 44 2.06 8.32 -16.00
CA PRO A 44 3.08 7.99 -16.98
C PRO A 44 3.09 6.46 -17.04
N ARG A 45 2.97 5.90 -18.26
CA ARG A 45 3.01 4.45 -18.45
C ARG A 45 4.37 4.01 -17.93
N SER A 46 4.45 3.67 -16.65
CA SER A 46 5.49 2.81 -16.15
C SER A 46 5.42 1.62 -17.09
N SER A 47 6.53 1.36 -17.79
CA SER A 47 6.55 0.31 -18.78
C SER A 47 6.08 -0.94 -18.05
N TRP A 48 4.90 -1.44 -18.40
CA TRP A 48 4.27 -2.60 -17.77
C TRP A 48 5.29 -3.73 -17.64
N PHE A 49 6.15 -3.81 -18.65
CA PHE A 49 7.32 -4.66 -18.70
C PHE A 49 8.30 -4.46 -17.54
N VAL A 50 8.71 -3.22 -17.23
CA VAL A 50 9.68 -2.91 -16.16
C VAL A 50 9.09 -3.19 -14.78
N GLU A 51 7.82 -2.82 -14.54
CA GLU A 51 7.14 -3.17 -13.28
C GLU A 51 7.00 -4.68 -13.13
N THR A 52 6.54 -5.37 -14.18
CA THR A 52 6.37 -6.83 -14.16
C THR A 52 7.69 -7.53 -13.93
N VAL A 53 8.75 -7.16 -14.67
CA VAL A 53 10.09 -7.76 -14.54
C VAL A 53 10.69 -7.48 -13.15
N GLY A 54 10.56 -6.25 -12.65
CA GLY A 54 11.08 -5.89 -11.32
C GLY A 54 10.38 -6.63 -10.19
N ILE A 55 9.04 -6.69 -10.22
CA ILE A 55 8.23 -7.41 -9.23
C ILE A 55 8.57 -8.90 -9.26
N LEU A 56 8.67 -9.46 -10.46
CA LEU A 56 8.94 -10.87 -10.66
C LEU A 56 10.32 -11.22 -10.08
N LEU A 57 11.38 -10.48 -10.44
CA LEU A 57 12.74 -10.69 -9.92
C LEU A 57 12.86 -10.55 -8.40
N LEU A 58 12.14 -9.60 -7.82
CA LEU A 58 12.19 -9.33 -6.37
C LEU A 58 11.34 -10.31 -5.55
N ALA A 59 10.28 -10.88 -6.13
CA ALA A 59 9.52 -11.96 -5.52
C ALA A 59 10.30 -13.29 -5.52
N PHE A 60 11.11 -13.55 -6.56
CA PHE A 60 11.78 -14.84 -6.76
C PHE A 60 12.95 -15.14 -5.85
N GLN A 61 13.53 -14.11 -5.27
CA GLN A 61 14.82 -14.20 -4.62
C GLN A 61 14.83 -15.20 -3.44
N TRP A 62 13.67 -15.43 -2.82
CA TRP A 62 13.48 -16.33 -1.67
C TRP A 62 13.50 -17.83 -1.99
N LEU A 63 13.22 -18.20 -3.24
CA LEU A 63 13.21 -19.61 -3.62
C LEU A 63 14.62 -20.11 -3.99
N LEU A 64 15.55 -19.20 -4.26
CA LEU A 64 16.91 -19.52 -4.71
C LEU A 64 17.67 -20.48 -3.76
N PRO A 65 17.67 -20.31 -2.42
CA PRO A 65 18.40 -21.21 -1.53
C PRO A 65 17.88 -22.65 -1.58
N ILE A 66 16.56 -22.82 -1.72
CA ILE A 66 15.91 -24.13 -1.79
C ILE A 66 16.31 -24.85 -3.08
N PHE A 67 16.26 -24.14 -4.21
CA PHE A 67 16.61 -24.72 -5.52
C PHE A 67 18.09 -25.09 -5.62
N VAL A 68 19.00 -24.22 -5.14
CA VAL A 68 20.44 -24.52 -5.14
C VAL A 68 20.75 -25.71 -4.23
N ALA A 69 20.13 -25.78 -3.06
CA ALA A 69 20.32 -26.92 -2.15
C ALA A 69 19.79 -28.24 -2.74
N ALA A 70 18.65 -28.18 -3.43
CA ALA A 70 18.01 -29.35 -4.03
C ALA A 70 18.68 -29.82 -5.34
N ARG A 71 19.67 -29.08 -5.86
CA ARG A 71 20.38 -29.38 -7.14
C ARG A 71 19.41 -29.69 -8.28
N LEU A 72 18.29 -28.97 -8.31
CA LEU A 72 17.30 -29.17 -9.35
C LEU A 72 17.80 -28.49 -10.64
N ASP A 73 17.98 -29.26 -11.70
CA ASP A 73 18.38 -28.80 -13.04
C ASP A 73 17.25 -28.04 -13.76
N PHE A 74 16.61 -27.08 -13.08
CA PHE A 74 15.58 -26.26 -13.72
C PHE A 74 16.22 -25.15 -14.55
N ASN A 75 15.80 -25.06 -15.81
CA ASN A 75 16.01 -23.85 -16.62
C ASN A 75 15.45 -22.64 -15.87
N VAL A 76 16.18 -21.51 -15.87
CA VAL A 76 15.76 -20.22 -15.26
C VAL A 76 14.34 -19.82 -15.68
N ILE A 77 13.91 -20.22 -16.88
CA ILE A 77 12.54 -20.00 -17.40
C ILE A 77 11.48 -20.70 -16.55
N ALA A 78 11.73 -21.91 -16.04
CA ALA A 78 10.80 -22.63 -15.16
C ALA A 78 10.64 -21.94 -13.81
N LEU A 79 11.70 -21.27 -13.32
CA LEU A 79 11.63 -20.43 -12.13
C LEU A 79 10.56 -19.37 -12.36
N LEU A 80 10.64 -18.59 -13.45
CA LEU A 80 9.74 -17.49 -13.80
C LEU A 80 8.24 -17.88 -13.86
N LEU A 81 7.92 -19.16 -14.02
CA LEU A 81 6.54 -19.65 -14.11
C LEU A 81 5.83 -19.80 -12.75
N VAL A 82 6.54 -20.00 -11.62
CA VAL A 82 5.93 -20.25 -10.30
C VAL A 82 4.93 -19.16 -9.83
N PRO A 83 5.25 -17.85 -9.80
CA PRO A 83 4.34 -16.80 -9.40
C PRO A 83 3.28 -16.59 -10.45
N LEU A 84 3.56 -16.82 -11.74
CA LEU A 84 2.55 -16.79 -12.78
C LEU A 84 1.49 -17.87 -12.51
N ILE A 85 1.92 -19.07 -12.14
CA ILE A 85 1.03 -20.16 -11.72
C ILE A 85 0.24 -19.75 -10.48
N HIS A 86 0.88 -19.13 -9.47
CA HIS A 86 0.18 -18.67 -8.26
C HIS A 86 -0.81 -17.52 -8.51
N LEU A 87 -0.50 -16.60 -9.41
CA LEU A 87 -1.41 -15.53 -9.79
C LEU A 87 -2.59 -16.12 -10.59
N LEU A 88 -2.32 -17.02 -11.54
CA LEU A 88 -3.34 -17.62 -12.40
C LEU A 88 -4.21 -18.68 -11.70
N GLN A 89 -3.71 -19.38 -10.67
CA GLN A 89 -4.47 -20.46 -10.03
C GLN A 89 -5.79 -19.98 -9.45
N TYR A 90 -5.86 -18.79 -8.84
CA TYR A 90 -7.09 -18.30 -8.24
C TYR A 90 -8.21 -18.05 -9.26
N PRO A 91 -8.01 -17.25 -10.34
CA PRO A 91 -9.05 -17.06 -11.34
C PRO A 91 -9.39 -18.36 -12.09
N ILE A 92 -8.43 -19.27 -12.27
CA ILE A 92 -8.70 -20.61 -12.84
C ILE A 92 -9.61 -21.41 -11.91
N PHE A 93 -9.28 -21.52 -10.62
CA PHE A 93 -10.07 -22.26 -9.64
C PHE A 93 -11.45 -21.66 -9.46
N MET A 94 -11.54 -20.33 -9.43
CA MET A 94 -12.81 -19.62 -9.37
C MET A 94 -13.72 -19.98 -10.55
N LYS A 95 -13.18 -20.07 -11.77
CA LYS A 95 -13.94 -20.52 -12.94
C LYS A 95 -14.28 -22.01 -12.90
N LEU A 96 -13.37 -22.86 -12.42
CA LEU A 96 -13.54 -24.32 -12.40
C LEU A 96 -14.54 -24.81 -11.35
N PHE A 97 -14.58 -24.18 -10.17
CA PHE A 97 -15.35 -24.65 -9.01
C PHE A 97 -16.76 -24.05 -8.87
N GLY A 98 -17.30 -23.45 -9.93
CA GLY A 98 -18.69 -22.99 -9.98
C GLY A 98 -18.89 -21.48 -9.96
N GLY A 99 -17.82 -20.70 -10.18
CA GLY A 99 -17.90 -19.26 -10.42
C GLY A 99 -18.14 -18.40 -9.17
N PRO A 100 -18.23 -17.07 -9.34
CA PRO A 100 -18.53 -16.16 -8.23
C PRO A 100 -19.89 -16.47 -7.61
N LEU A 101 -19.94 -16.55 -6.29
CA LEU A 101 -21.19 -16.66 -5.55
C LEU A 101 -21.93 -15.32 -5.58
N SER A 102 -23.21 -15.34 -5.97
CA SER A 102 -24.08 -14.16 -5.91
C SER A 102 -24.32 -13.73 -4.46
N ARG A 103 -24.60 -12.44 -4.28
CA ARG A 103 -25.07 -11.87 -3.01
C ARG A 103 -26.24 -12.67 -2.44
N GLY A 104 -26.29 -12.79 -1.12
CA GLY A 104 -27.37 -13.50 -0.44
C GLY A 104 -26.94 -14.19 0.83
N ARG A 105 -27.95 -14.77 1.49
CA ARG A 105 -27.81 -15.44 2.78
C ARG A 105 -27.89 -16.94 2.57
N ASP A 106 -27.00 -17.67 3.22
CA ASP A 106 -27.00 -19.13 3.16
C ASP A 106 -26.46 -19.75 4.45
N THR A 107 -26.79 -21.00 4.68
CA THR A 107 -26.40 -21.74 5.87
C THR A 107 -24.91 -22.09 5.86
N LEU A 108 -24.29 -22.05 7.04
CA LEU A 108 -22.96 -22.58 7.27
C LEU A 108 -22.93 -24.09 7.02
N TYR A 109 -21.75 -24.58 6.61
CA TYR A 109 -21.51 -25.99 6.28
C TYR A 109 -22.32 -26.53 5.09
N SER A 110 -23.00 -25.66 4.34
CA SER A 110 -23.52 -25.99 3.02
C SER A 110 -22.37 -26.18 2.02
N TRP A 111 -22.63 -26.85 0.89
CA TRP A 111 -21.66 -26.94 -0.20
C TRP A 111 -21.20 -25.54 -0.68
N ARG A 112 -22.12 -24.57 -0.72
CA ARG A 112 -21.85 -23.18 -1.09
C ARG A 112 -20.90 -22.50 -0.11
N TYR A 113 -21.06 -22.77 1.19
CA TYR A 113 -20.10 -22.34 2.21
C TYR A 113 -18.71 -22.97 2.00
N TYR A 114 -18.62 -24.28 1.75
CA TYR A 114 -17.33 -24.92 1.50
C TYR A 114 -16.65 -24.42 0.23
N HIS A 115 -17.42 -24.12 -0.82
CA HIS A 115 -16.91 -23.47 -2.02
C HIS A 115 -16.35 -22.07 -1.69
N LEU A 116 -17.10 -21.23 -0.97
CA LEU A 116 -16.63 -19.91 -0.53
C LEU A 116 -15.37 -20.01 0.32
N TRP A 117 -15.36 -20.94 1.28
CA TRP A 117 -14.22 -21.21 2.15
C TRP A 117 -12.98 -21.60 1.35
N PHE A 118 -13.15 -22.46 0.32
CA PHE A 118 -12.06 -22.86 -0.55
C PHE A 118 -11.49 -21.67 -1.34
N LEU A 119 -12.35 -20.83 -1.93
CA LEU A 119 -11.91 -19.63 -2.64
C LEU A 119 -11.16 -18.66 -1.70
N ARG A 120 -11.67 -18.42 -0.49
CA ARG A 120 -10.99 -17.59 0.53
C ARG A 120 -9.66 -18.20 0.95
N ARG A 121 -9.58 -19.53 1.08
CA ARG A 121 -8.33 -20.22 1.39
C ARG A 121 -7.31 -20.04 0.28
N GLN A 122 -7.73 -20.15 -0.98
CA GLN A 122 -6.86 -19.90 -2.14
C GLN A 122 -6.41 -18.44 -2.22
N TRP A 123 -7.31 -17.48 -1.95
CA TRP A 123 -6.96 -16.07 -1.89
C TRP A 123 -5.85 -15.81 -0.86
N LYS A 124 -6.02 -16.33 0.36
CA LYS A 124 -5.03 -16.20 1.44
C LYS A 124 -3.66 -16.82 1.10
N LEU A 125 -3.64 -17.90 0.32
CA LEU A 125 -2.39 -18.50 -0.17
C LEU A 125 -1.69 -17.61 -1.21
N ASN A 126 -2.45 -16.81 -1.97
CA ASN A 126 -1.93 -15.88 -2.96
C ASN A 126 -1.57 -14.50 -2.39
N SER A 127 -2.07 -14.13 -1.22
CA SER A 127 -1.84 -12.81 -0.60
C SER A 127 -0.36 -12.42 -0.54
N TYR A 128 0.55 -13.39 -0.34
CA TYR A 128 1.99 -13.15 -0.37
C TYR A 128 2.45 -12.59 -1.73
N TRP A 129 2.08 -13.25 -2.83
CA TRP A 129 2.43 -12.83 -4.19
C TRP A 129 1.74 -11.54 -4.59
N LEU A 130 0.47 -11.38 -4.20
CA LEU A 130 -0.31 -10.16 -4.43
C LEU A 130 0.28 -8.95 -3.69
N GLY A 131 0.95 -9.16 -2.56
CA GLY A 131 1.64 -8.14 -1.78
C GLY A 131 2.68 -7.34 -2.58
N HIS A 132 3.26 -7.94 -3.62
CA HIS A 132 4.20 -7.26 -4.52
C HIS A 132 3.53 -6.44 -5.62
N LEU A 133 2.24 -6.67 -5.91
CA LEU A 133 1.47 -5.94 -6.92
C LEU A 133 0.76 -4.71 -6.34
N LEU A 134 0.71 -4.54 -5.02
CA LEU A 134 -0.03 -3.47 -4.35
C LEU A 134 0.32 -2.07 -4.87
N GLY A 135 -0.70 -1.24 -5.07
CA GLY A 135 -0.58 0.11 -5.64
C GLY A 135 -0.27 0.18 -7.15
N THR A 136 -0.21 -0.96 -7.84
CA THR A 136 0.03 -1.02 -9.29
C THR A 136 -1.26 -1.24 -10.08
N ARG A 137 -1.27 -0.84 -11.34
CA ARG A 137 -2.36 -1.15 -12.28
C ARG A 137 -2.51 -2.65 -12.53
N LEU A 138 -1.42 -3.41 -12.43
CA LEU A 138 -1.44 -4.87 -12.51
C LEU A 138 -2.36 -5.46 -11.44
N TYR A 139 -2.37 -4.88 -10.24
CA TYR A 139 -3.25 -5.34 -9.17
C TYR A 139 -4.72 -5.03 -9.45
N ASN A 140 -5.03 -3.83 -9.95
CA ASN A 140 -6.40 -3.49 -10.35
C ASN A 140 -6.88 -4.42 -11.47
N SER A 141 -6.06 -4.64 -12.50
CA SER A 141 -6.35 -5.59 -13.58
C SER A 141 -6.55 -7.01 -13.05
N TYR A 142 -5.72 -7.45 -12.09
CA TYR A 142 -5.85 -8.76 -11.45
C TYR A 142 -7.17 -8.90 -10.69
N LEU A 143 -7.55 -7.89 -9.90
CA LEU A 143 -8.81 -7.86 -9.19
C LEU A 143 -10.00 -7.86 -10.15
N SER A 144 -9.93 -7.11 -11.26
CA SER A 144 -10.94 -7.12 -12.31
C SER A 144 -11.06 -8.48 -13.00
N LEU A 145 -9.94 -9.20 -13.22
CA LEU A 145 -9.95 -10.59 -13.68
C LEU A 145 -10.64 -11.53 -12.68
N CYS A 146 -10.59 -11.20 -11.39
CA CYS A 146 -11.29 -11.91 -10.31
C CYS A 146 -12.75 -11.47 -10.14
N GLY A 147 -13.25 -10.59 -11.01
CA GLY A 147 -14.64 -10.14 -11.04
C GLY A 147 -14.92 -8.81 -10.33
N ALA A 148 -13.90 -8.15 -9.77
CA ALA A 148 -14.06 -6.82 -9.18
C ALA A 148 -14.36 -5.77 -10.25
N ARG A 149 -15.02 -4.67 -9.85
CA ARG A 149 -15.26 -3.50 -10.71
C ARG A 149 -14.38 -2.37 -10.22
N ILE A 150 -13.19 -2.25 -10.79
CA ILE A 150 -12.17 -1.32 -10.33
C ILE A 150 -11.66 -0.51 -11.51
N THR A 151 -11.51 0.80 -11.32
CA THR A 151 -10.92 1.69 -12.31
C THR A 151 -9.39 1.66 -12.28
N ASP A 152 -8.75 2.10 -13.37
CA ASP A 152 -7.29 2.09 -13.49
C ASP A 152 -6.57 3.14 -12.63
N GLY A 153 -7.30 4.13 -12.10
CA GLY A 153 -6.79 5.19 -11.23
C GLY A 153 -6.89 4.88 -9.73
N ALA A 154 -7.54 3.76 -9.33
CA ALA A 154 -7.59 3.37 -7.93
C ALA A 154 -6.23 2.90 -7.40
N HIS A 155 -5.87 3.31 -6.19
CA HIS A 155 -4.64 2.96 -5.49
C HIS A 155 -4.95 2.01 -4.33
N ILE A 156 -4.85 0.70 -4.56
CA ILE A 156 -5.23 -0.34 -3.58
C ILE A 156 -3.98 -0.96 -2.95
N TYR A 157 -3.85 -0.82 -1.63
CA TYR A 157 -2.70 -1.31 -0.85
C TYR A 157 -3.05 -2.43 0.15
N THR A 158 -4.18 -3.10 -0.03
CA THR A 158 -4.59 -4.24 0.79
C THR A 158 -4.73 -5.52 -0.01
N THR A 159 -4.44 -6.67 0.62
CA THR A 159 -4.80 -8.00 0.13
C THR A 159 -5.92 -8.66 0.95
N GLN A 160 -6.43 -7.99 1.99
CA GLN A 160 -7.46 -8.50 2.89
C GLN A 160 -8.86 -8.28 2.28
N ILE A 161 -9.16 -9.05 1.23
CA ILE A 161 -10.41 -8.98 0.47
C ILE A 161 -11.08 -10.34 0.54
N ASP A 162 -12.30 -10.41 1.08
CA ASP A 162 -13.00 -11.69 1.25
C ASP A 162 -13.58 -12.23 -0.06
N ALA A 163 -14.19 -11.37 -0.87
CA ALA A 163 -14.83 -11.73 -2.14
C ALA A 163 -14.56 -10.64 -3.19
N PRO A 164 -13.45 -10.71 -3.96
CA PRO A 164 -13.10 -9.71 -4.97
C PRO A 164 -14.21 -9.45 -5.99
N TRP A 165 -15.01 -10.47 -6.33
CA TRP A 165 -16.11 -10.35 -7.29
C TRP A 165 -17.33 -9.55 -6.80
N LEU A 166 -17.34 -9.12 -5.53
CA LEU A 166 -18.37 -8.26 -4.93
C LEU A 166 -17.82 -6.89 -4.54
N LEU A 167 -16.62 -6.56 -5.02
CA LEU A 167 -15.95 -5.30 -4.75
C LEU A 167 -16.11 -4.35 -5.94
N GLU A 168 -16.56 -3.14 -5.64
CA GLU A 168 -16.61 -2.02 -6.59
C GLU A 168 -15.84 -0.83 -6.01
N VAL A 169 -14.90 -0.29 -6.78
CA VAL A 169 -14.03 0.83 -6.39
C VAL A 169 -13.98 1.84 -7.52
N GLY A 170 -14.36 3.08 -7.21
CA GLY A 170 -14.35 4.23 -8.11
C GLY A 170 -12.95 4.79 -8.37
N ASP A 171 -12.90 5.84 -9.19
CA ASP A 171 -11.64 6.40 -9.68
C ASP A 171 -10.91 7.28 -8.68
N ALA A 172 -9.59 7.35 -8.82
CA ALA A 172 -8.71 8.12 -7.93
C ALA A 172 -8.88 7.81 -6.42
N THR A 173 -9.43 6.64 -6.08
CA THR A 173 -9.64 6.22 -4.69
C THR A 173 -8.40 5.56 -4.12
N TYR A 174 -8.00 5.97 -2.91
CA TYR A 174 -6.91 5.39 -2.15
C TYR A 174 -7.45 4.46 -1.05
N ILE A 175 -6.99 3.21 -1.06
CA ILE A 175 -7.24 2.22 -0.01
C ILE A 175 -5.91 1.89 0.66
N GLY A 176 -5.78 2.29 1.92
CA GLY A 176 -4.56 2.16 2.70
C GLY A 176 -4.18 0.74 3.09
N ASP A 177 -3.09 0.66 3.84
CA ASP A 177 -2.49 -0.61 4.27
C ASP A 177 -3.36 -1.40 5.23
N GLU A 178 -3.38 -2.72 5.06
CA GLU A 178 -4.07 -3.65 5.97
C GLU A 178 -5.58 -3.33 6.16
N VAL A 179 -6.18 -2.60 5.22
CA VAL A 179 -7.62 -2.37 5.22
C VAL A 179 -8.34 -3.68 4.94
N VAL A 180 -9.27 -4.06 5.80
CA VAL A 180 -10.08 -5.27 5.64
C VAL A 180 -11.35 -4.91 4.88
N LEU A 181 -11.47 -5.43 3.66
CA LEU A 181 -12.68 -5.36 2.84
C LEU A 181 -13.45 -6.66 3.01
N SER A 182 -14.32 -6.69 4.02
CA SER A 182 -15.12 -7.86 4.33
C SER A 182 -16.45 -7.80 3.60
N SER A 183 -16.70 -8.77 2.74
CA SER A 183 -17.98 -8.97 2.03
C SER A 183 -18.86 -10.01 2.73
N LEU A 184 -18.47 -10.46 3.92
CA LEU A 184 -19.02 -11.64 4.58
C LEU A 184 -19.28 -11.37 6.05
N THR A 185 -20.55 -11.44 6.44
CA THR A 185 -20.97 -11.41 7.84
C THR A 185 -21.52 -12.77 8.28
N TYR A 186 -21.41 -13.06 9.58
CA TYR A 186 -21.81 -14.33 10.17
C TYR A 186 -22.84 -14.10 11.26
N HIS A 187 -23.98 -14.77 11.17
CA HIS A 187 -25.06 -14.69 12.15
C HIS A 187 -25.65 -16.09 12.39
N ASP A 188 -25.58 -16.61 13.63
CA ASP A 188 -26.30 -17.81 14.09
C ASP A 188 -26.45 -18.94 13.05
N ARG A 189 -25.31 -19.46 12.57
CA ARG A 189 -25.19 -20.53 11.56
C ARG A 189 -25.57 -20.17 10.13
N ILE A 190 -25.74 -18.90 9.84
CA ILE A 190 -25.93 -18.34 8.51
C ILE A 190 -24.74 -17.43 8.21
N TYR A 191 -24.34 -17.39 6.94
CA TYR A 191 -23.45 -16.37 6.43
C TYR A 191 -24.19 -15.50 5.41
N ASP A 192 -23.89 -14.21 5.44
CA ASP A 192 -24.49 -13.20 4.58
C ASP A 192 -23.38 -12.62 3.70
N LEU A 193 -23.54 -12.78 2.39
CA LEU A 193 -22.61 -12.30 1.40
C LEU A 193 -23.14 -11.01 0.76
N HIS A 194 -22.40 -9.92 0.89
CA HIS A 194 -22.81 -8.58 0.48
C HIS A 194 -21.74 -7.88 -0.35
N GLU A 195 -22.18 -6.89 -1.13
CA GLU A 195 -21.29 -6.04 -1.93
C GLU A 195 -20.61 -5.01 -1.04
N VAL A 196 -19.39 -4.62 -1.41
CA VAL A 196 -18.67 -3.48 -0.85
C VAL A 196 -18.48 -2.48 -1.98
N TYR A 197 -19.12 -1.32 -1.83
CA TYR A 197 -19.05 -0.24 -2.82
C TYR A 197 -18.25 0.93 -2.24
N ILE A 198 -17.23 1.34 -2.96
CA ILE A 198 -16.42 2.51 -2.65
C ILE A 198 -16.44 3.43 -3.87
N GLY A 199 -16.93 4.65 -3.68
CA GLY A 199 -16.99 5.68 -4.73
C GLY A 199 -15.62 6.16 -5.18
N SER A 200 -15.64 7.21 -6.01
CA SER A 200 -14.46 7.90 -6.53
C SER A 200 -13.91 8.92 -5.51
N HIS A 201 -12.64 9.27 -5.62
CA HIS A 201 -11.98 10.25 -4.76
C HIS A 201 -12.12 9.95 -3.25
N CYS A 202 -12.21 8.67 -2.88
CA CYS A 202 -12.25 8.27 -1.48
C CYS A 202 -10.82 8.07 -0.96
N SER A 203 -10.57 8.38 0.30
CA SER A 203 -9.30 8.07 0.97
C SER A 203 -9.57 7.31 2.26
N ILE A 204 -9.15 6.04 2.28
CA ILE A 204 -9.33 5.14 3.42
C ILE A 204 -7.98 4.91 4.08
N GLY A 205 -7.84 5.33 5.33
CA GLY A 205 -6.63 5.15 6.13
C GLY A 205 -6.27 3.68 6.39
N ALA A 206 -5.03 3.44 6.81
CA ALA A 206 -4.58 2.09 7.12
C ALA A 206 -5.36 1.42 8.26
N ARG A 207 -5.43 0.08 8.25
CA ARG A 207 -6.07 -0.77 9.27
C ARG A 207 -7.56 -0.50 9.51
N CYS A 208 -8.25 0.09 8.53
CA CYS A 208 -9.71 0.23 8.60
C CYS A 208 -10.39 -1.12 8.32
N VAL A 209 -11.60 -1.29 8.85
CA VAL A 209 -12.43 -2.48 8.61
C VAL A 209 -13.75 -2.01 7.99
N LEU A 210 -13.99 -2.39 6.75
CA LEU A 210 -15.25 -2.18 6.03
C LEU A 210 -15.99 -3.51 6.00
N HIS A 211 -17.16 -3.58 6.62
CA HIS A 211 -17.97 -4.80 6.69
C HIS A 211 -19.46 -4.47 6.73
N ASP A 212 -20.34 -5.47 6.60
CA ASP A 212 -21.79 -5.28 6.69
C ASP A 212 -22.38 -4.37 5.60
N GLY A 213 -22.06 -4.69 4.34
CA GLY A 213 -22.67 -4.09 3.15
C GLY A 213 -22.32 -2.63 2.90
N VAL A 214 -21.13 -2.17 3.32
CA VAL A 214 -20.71 -0.77 3.20
C VAL A 214 -20.89 -0.22 1.79
N ARG A 215 -21.47 0.98 1.72
CA ARG A 215 -21.53 1.81 0.52
C ARG A 215 -21.00 3.20 0.83
N MET A 216 -19.81 3.49 0.36
CA MET A 216 -19.21 4.81 0.43
C MET A 216 -19.46 5.54 -0.88
N HIS A 217 -20.07 6.71 -0.81
CA HIS A 217 -20.17 7.63 -1.93
C HIS A 217 -18.85 8.37 -2.17
N ASP A 218 -18.80 9.13 -3.25
CA ASP A 218 -17.60 9.86 -3.66
C ASP A 218 -17.15 10.87 -2.61
N GLY A 219 -15.84 11.14 -2.57
CA GLY A 219 -15.29 12.20 -1.72
C GLY A 219 -15.28 11.92 -0.21
N VAL A 220 -15.28 10.64 0.19
CA VAL A 220 -15.25 10.25 1.62
C VAL A 220 -13.80 10.07 2.10
N LEU A 221 -13.43 10.79 3.16
CA LEU A 221 -12.16 10.62 3.88
C LEU A 221 -12.39 9.87 5.18
N ILE A 222 -11.61 8.82 5.39
CA ILE A 222 -11.67 7.98 6.58
C ILE A 222 -10.31 7.88 7.23
N GLU A 223 -10.28 8.13 8.54
CA GLU A 223 -9.07 8.03 9.33
C GLU A 223 -8.65 6.58 9.60
N PRO A 224 -7.35 6.32 9.82
CA PRO A 224 -6.83 4.97 10.12
C PRO A 224 -7.51 4.32 11.33
N SER A 225 -7.50 2.99 11.38
CA SER A 225 -8.07 2.15 12.45
C SER A 225 -9.55 2.39 12.77
N THR A 226 -10.34 2.79 11.78
CA THR A 226 -11.79 2.97 11.96
C THR A 226 -12.56 1.75 11.48
N ASN A 227 -13.68 1.49 12.15
CA ASN A 227 -14.62 0.44 11.77
C ASN A 227 -15.83 1.09 11.11
N ILE A 228 -16.17 0.64 9.90
CA ILE A 228 -17.13 1.30 9.02
C ILE A 228 -18.22 0.29 8.63
N THR A 229 -19.47 0.72 8.80
CA THR A 229 -20.67 -0.01 8.39
C THR A 229 -21.69 0.95 7.77
N GLY A 230 -22.59 0.42 6.93
CA GLY A 230 -23.68 1.20 6.35
C GLY A 230 -23.28 2.14 5.22
N GLN A 231 -23.99 3.27 5.11
CA GLN A 231 -23.82 4.24 4.03
C GLN A 231 -23.08 5.49 4.49
N LEU A 232 -22.05 5.88 3.76
CA LEU A 232 -21.28 7.09 4.01
C LEU A 232 -21.40 8.04 2.81
N PHE A 233 -21.71 9.30 3.09
CA PHE A 233 -21.81 10.36 2.10
C PHE A 233 -20.64 11.32 2.26
N GLY A 234 -19.94 11.61 1.16
CA GLY A 234 -18.89 12.61 1.12
C GLY A 234 -19.47 14.02 1.18
N LYS A 235 -18.59 15.01 1.30
CA LYS A 235 -18.96 16.41 1.09
C LYS A 235 -18.82 16.73 -0.39
N ASP A 236 -19.79 17.43 -0.98
CA ASP A 236 -19.68 17.96 -2.34
C ASP A 236 -18.47 18.88 -2.42
N GLN A 237 -17.45 18.47 -3.17
CA GLN A 237 -16.29 19.28 -3.51
C GLN A 237 -15.93 19.04 -4.97
N GLU A 238 -15.61 20.13 -5.67
CA GLU A 238 -15.18 20.11 -7.07
C GLU A 238 -13.90 19.27 -7.20
N THR A 239 -13.91 18.37 -8.18
CA THR A 239 -12.80 17.46 -8.50
C THR A 239 -11.65 18.25 -9.11
N PRO A 240 -10.49 18.42 -8.44
CA PRO A 240 -9.39 19.16 -9.01
C PRO A 240 -8.63 18.31 -10.04
N SER A 241 -8.31 18.92 -11.18
CA SER A 241 -7.46 18.34 -12.21
C SER A 241 -6.01 18.36 -11.74
N SER A 242 -5.39 17.18 -11.63
CA SER A 242 -3.97 17.07 -11.32
C SER A 242 -3.15 17.13 -12.61
N SER A 243 -2.33 18.18 -12.77
CA SER A 243 -1.31 18.23 -13.82
C SER A 243 -0.03 17.51 -13.34
N CYS A 244 0.59 16.72 -14.22
CA CYS A 244 1.90 16.11 -13.92
C CYS A 244 2.71 15.89 -15.20
N THR A 245 3.92 16.45 -15.22
CA THR A 245 4.90 16.27 -16.30
C THR A 245 5.65 14.96 -16.16
N LEU A 246 5.82 14.28 -17.29
CA LEU A 246 6.54 13.00 -17.41
C LEU A 246 8.05 13.20 -17.21
N SER A 247 8.71 12.33 -16.44
CA SER A 247 10.17 12.36 -16.30
C SER A 247 10.79 11.04 -16.77
N TYR A 248 11.45 11.10 -17.92
CA TYR A 248 12.07 9.98 -18.64
C TYR A 248 13.22 9.31 -17.85
N THR A 249 13.75 9.99 -16.83
CA THR A 249 14.83 9.47 -15.98
C THR A 249 14.35 8.35 -15.04
N GLN A 250 13.03 8.17 -14.84
CA GLN A 250 12.45 7.26 -13.84
C GLN A 250 12.56 5.80 -14.28
N SER A 251 12.19 5.55 -15.53
CA SER A 251 12.23 4.22 -16.14
C SER A 251 13.67 3.74 -16.28
N PHE A 252 14.62 4.64 -16.58
CA PHE A 252 16.04 4.32 -16.65
C PHE A 252 16.61 3.90 -15.29
N PHE A 253 16.24 4.62 -14.23
CA PHE A 253 16.65 4.31 -12.87
C PHE A 253 16.05 2.99 -12.34
N GLN A 254 14.77 2.74 -12.62
CA GLN A 254 14.11 1.47 -12.31
C GLN A 254 14.82 0.31 -13.02
N LEU A 255 15.14 0.46 -14.31
CA LEU A 255 15.92 -0.53 -15.07
C LEU A 255 17.31 -0.78 -14.48
N ALA A 256 18.02 0.28 -14.07
CA ALA A 256 19.34 0.15 -13.43
C ALA A 256 19.26 -0.59 -12.09
N SER A 257 18.23 -0.31 -11.27
CA SER A 257 18.01 -1.00 -9.99
C SER A 257 17.69 -2.48 -10.19
N ILE A 258 16.86 -2.80 -11.18
CA ILE A 258 16.53 -4.18 -11.56
C ILE A 258 17.79 -4.92 -12.04
N TYR A 259 18.59 -4.28 -12.90
CA TYR A 259 19.84 -4.85 -13.40
C TYR A 259 20.85 -5.12 -12.28
N ALA A 260 20.97 -4.22 -11.30
CA ALA A 260 21.81 -4.42 -10.13
C ALA A 260 21.34 -5.61 -9.28
N VAL A 261 20.03 -5.74 -9.06
CA VAL A 261 19.44 -6.88 -8.34
C VAL A 261 19.71 -8.20 -9.09
N ILE A 262 19.54 -8.24 -10.42
CA ILE A 262 19.84 -9.44 -11.24
C ILE A 262 21.31 -9.84 -11.09
N HIS A 263 22.25 -8.90 -11.25
CA HIS A 263 23.69 -9.22 -11.14
C HIS A 263 24.07 -9.72 -9.75
N MET A 264 23.50 -9.12 -8.71
CA MET A 264 23.72 -9.55 -7.33
C MET A 264 23.10 -10.93 -7.05
N GLN A 265 21.94 -11.25 -7.62
CA GLN A 265 21.33 -12.59 -7.55
C GLN A 265 22.19 -13.64 -8.27
N ILE A 266 22.75 -13.32 -9.44
CA ILE A 266 23.67 -14.21 -10.17
C ILE A 266 24.94 -14.47 -9.34
N LEU A 267 25.48 -13.44 -8.68
CA LEU A 267 26.64 -13.59 -7.79
C LEU A 267 26.33 -14.49 -6.59
N ALA A 268 25.18 -14.26 -5.93
CA ALA A 268 24.71 -15.09 -4.82
C ALA A 268 24.50 -16.55 -5.24
N LEU A 269 23.95 -16.78 -6.44
CA LEU A 269 23.77 -18.12 -7.01
C LEU A 269 25.11 -18.82 -7.27
N LYS A 270 26.10 -18.11 -7.82
CA LYS A 270 27.45 -18.66 -8.05
C LYS A 270 28.16 -19.03 -6.74
N LEU A 271 28.06 -18.17 -5.72
CA LEU A 271 28.64 -18.44 -4.41
C LEU A 271 27.96 -19.63 -3.72
N SER A 272 26.64 -19.73 -3.89
CA SER A 272 25.81 -20.81 -3.37
C SER A 272 26.11 -22.16 -4.04
N TRP A 273 26.28 -22.16 -5.37
CA TRP A 273 26.69 -23.34 -6.14
C TRP A 273 28.05 -23.87 -5.67
N TYR A 274 29.02 -22.97 -5.49
CA TYR A 274 30.36 -23.33 -5.00
C TYR A 274 30.33 -23.99 -3.60
N GLY A 275 29.42 -23.54 -2.72
CA GLY A 275 29.21 -24.17 -1.41
C GLY A 275 28.52 -25.54 -1.51
N ALA A 276 27.55 -25.67 -2.42
CA ALA A 276 26.74 -26.88 -2.58
C ALA A 276 27.51 -28.10 -3.11
N GLU A 277 28.63 -27.90 -3.79
CA GLU A 277 29.52 -28.97 -4.25
C GLU A 277 30.37 -29.57 -3.11
N ARG A 278 30.55 -28.84 -2.00
CA ARG A 278 31.50 -29.22 -0.93
C ARG A 278 30.86 -29.73 0.35
N LEU A 279 29.59 -29.40 0.61
CA LEU A 279 28.91 -29.74 1.87
C LEU A 279 27.80 -30.78 1.66
N PRO A 280 27.57 -31.67 2.66
CA PRO A 280 26.40 -32.55 2.63
C PRO A 280 25.10 -31.75 2.78
N MET A 281 24.00 -32.27 2.22
CA MET A 281 22.73 -31.54 2.04
C MET A 281 22.19 -30.88 3.32
N TYR A 282 22.27 -31.56 4.47
CA TYR A 282 21.74 -31.07 5.75
C TYR A 282 22.50 -29.86 6.31
N LEU A 283 23.79 -29.70 5.99
CA LEU A 283 24.59 -28.52 6.35
C LEU A 283 24.51 -27.43 5.28
N ASN A 284 24.30 -27.82 4.02
CA ASN A 284 24.26 -26.90 2.89
C ASN A 284 23.06 -25.94 2.98
N LEU A 285 21.85 -26.45 3.23
CA LEU A 285 20.63 -25.63 3.30
C LEU A 285 20.71 -24.48 4.34
N PRO A 286 21.07 -24.71 5.61
CA PRO A 286 21.15 -23.61 6.59
C PRO A 286 22.28 -22.62 6.27
N VAL A 287 23.41 -23.08 5.74
CA VAL A 287 24.51 -22.19 5.34
C VAL A 287 24.07 -21.29 4.18
N LEU A 288 23.41 -21.86 3.16
CA LEU A 288 22.85 -21.11 2.04
C LEU A 288 21.78 -20.12 2.48
N TRP A 289 20.93 -20.50 3.43
CA TRP A 289 19.92 -19.59 3.96
C TRP A 289 20.56 -18.41 4.70
N LEU A 290 21.59 -18.67 5.49
CA LEU A 290 22.31 -17.63 6.24
C LEU A 290 23.08 -16.69 5.29
N THR A 291 23.80 -17.21 4.31
CA THR A 291 24.49 -16.36 3.33
C THR A 291 23.48 -15.52 2.55
N TRP A 292 22.38 -16.12 2.10
CA TRP A 292 21.29 -15.41 1.44
C TRP A 292 20.73 -14.29 2.31
N ALA A 293 20.42 -14.56 3.57
CA ALA A 293 19.92 -13.56 4.50
C ALA A 293 20.90 -12.39 4.66
N VAL A 294 22.20 -12.67 4.81
CA VAL A 294 23.23 -11.64 5.02
C VAL A 294 23.40 -10.76 3.79
N PHE A 295 23.52 -11.37 2.61
CA PHE A 295 23.62 -10.58 1.38
C PHE A 295 22.32 -9.84 1.07
N GLY A 296 21.17 -10.47 1.26
CA GLY A 296 19.87 -9.86 1.05
C GLY A 296 19.63 -8.65 1.95
N THR A 297 19.97 -8.73 3.24
CA THR A 297 19.89 -7.56 4.13
C THR A 297 20.82 -6.44 3.71
N LEU A 298 22.08 -6.76 3.38
CA LEU A 298 23.05 -5.76 2.93
C LEU A 298 22.58 -5.05 1.65
N ILE A 299 22.10 -5.81 0.66
CA ILE A 299 21.55 -5.26 -0.58
C ILE A 299 20.31 -4.42 -0.29
N GLY A 300 19.38 -4.92 0.52
CA GLY A 300 18.16 -4.19 0.88
C GLY A 300 18.49 -2.85 1.54
N LEU A 301 19.45 -2.81 2.48
CA LEU A 301 19.90 -1.56 3.11
C LEU A 301 20.58 -0.61 2.12
N LEU A 302 21.42 -1.12 1.21
CA LEU A 302 22.03 -0.30 0.15
C LEU A 302 20.97 0.31 -0.78
N LEU A 303 19.95 -0.46 -1.17
CA LEU A 303 18.83 0.04 -1.97
C LEU A 303 18.04 1.11 -1.21
N LEU A 304 17.73 0.90 0.07
CA LEU A 304 17.06 1.90 0.89
C LEU A 304 17.88 3.20 1.02
N ARG A 305 19.20 3.10 1.13
CA ARG A 305 20.09 4.26 1.28
C ARG A 305 20.29 5.04 -0.02
N TYR A 306 20.64 4.35 -1.11
CA TYR A 306 21.12 5.00 -2.33
C TYR A 306 20.04 5.13 -3.41
N VAL A 307 19.08 4.19 -3.45
CA VAL A 307 18.04 4.18 -4.48
C VAL A 307 16.80 4.93 -4.00
N VAL A 308 16.28 4.56 -2.83
CA VAL A 308 15.13 5.22 -2.21
C VAL A 308 15.51 6.57 -1.61
N GLY A 309 16.62 6.63 -0.87
CA GLY A 309 17.15 7.87 -0.30
C GLY A 309 16.26 8.50 0.78
N HIS A 310 16.47 9.79 1.01
CA HIS A 310 15.81 10.57 2.04
C HIS A 310 14.51 11.24 1.55
N VAL A 311 13.57 11.40 2.49
CA VAL A 311 12.29 12.09 2.29
C VAL A 311 12.34 13.46 2.96
N LEU A 312 11.74 14.48 2.35
CA LEU A 312 11.63 15.81 2.94
C LEU A 312 10.71 15.76 4.17
N GLU A 313 11.00 16.61 5.17
CA GLU A 313 10.21 16.65 6.42
C GLU A 313 8.76 17.10 6.18
N VAL A 314 8.57 18.03 5.24
CA VAL A 314 7.26 18.46 4.77
C VAL A 314 7.18 18.14 3.29
N PHE A 315 6.16 17.38 2.91
CA PHE A 315 5.96 16.85 1.57
C PHE A 315 4.48 16.91 1.26
N SER A 316 4.10 17.47 0.11
CA SER A 316 2.73 17.43 -0.41
C SER A 316 2.82 17.25 -1.91
N GLU A 317 2.61 16.03 -2.38
CA GLU A 317 2.71 15.68 -3.79
C GLU A 317 1.62 14.68 -4.16
N SER A 318 1.22 14.65 -5.42
CA SER A 318 0.29 13.62 -5.91
C SER A 318 0.85 12.20 -5.68
N LEU A 319 -0.05 11.24 -5.45
CA LEU A 319 0.27 9.80 -5.46
C LEU A 319 0.92 9.33 -6.77
N ASN A 320 0.73 10.06 -7.87
CA ASN A 320 1.34 9.75 -9.16
C ASN A 320 2.72 10.40 -9.37
N SER A 321 3.17 11.24 -8.43
CA SER A 321 4.46 11.91 -8.53
C SER A 321 5.62 10.90 -8.48
N TRP A 322 6.72 11.23 -9.18
CA TRP A 322 7.96 10.47 -9.07
C TRP A 322 8.38 10.31 -7.60
N ASN A 323 8.32 11.41 -6.85
CA ASN A 323 8.81 11.44 -5.48
C ASN A 323 8.05 10.46 -4.60
N TYR A 324 6.72 10.39 -4.71
CA TYR A 324 5.93 9.37 -4.02
C TYR A 324 6.36 7.96 -4.44
N LEU A 325 6.42 7.70 -5.75
CA LEU A 325 6.77 6.38 -6.29
C LEU A 325 8.16 5.90 -5.83
N ARG A 326 9.14 6.80 -5.78
CA ARG A 326 10.51 6.48 -5.34
C ARG A 326 10.62 6.35 -3.81
N CYS A 327 10.02 7.28 -3.06
CA CYS A 327 10.23 7.37 -1.61
C CYS A 327 9.37 6.40 -0.81
N PHE A 328 8.15 6.11 -1.28
CA PHE A 328 7.17 5.30 -0.54
C PHE A 328 6.86 3.98 -1.25
N TRP A 329 6.48 4.01 -2.53
CA TRP A 329 6.12 2.77 -3.25
C TRP A 329 7.34 1.84 -3.44
N LEU A 330 8.46 2.37 -3.95
CA LEU A 330 9.68 1.58 -4.14
C LEU A 330 10.28 1.14 -2.80
N ARG A 331 10.24 2.01 -1.77
CA ARG A 331 10.62 1.65 -0.40
C ARG A 331 9.86 0.42 0.06
N ARG A 332 8.53 0.46 -0.03
CA ARG A 332 7.66 -0.65 0.34
C ARG A 332 8.01 -1.91 -0.43
N LEU A 333 8.22 -1.80 -1.74
CA LEU A 333 8.58 -2.94 -2.57
C LEU A 333 9.88 -3.58 -2.07
N VAL A 334 10.94 -2.77 -1.83
CA VAL A 334 12.21 -3.24 -1.27
C VAL A 334 12.00 -3.86 0.12
N VAL A 335 11.25 -3.21 1.02
CA VAL A 335 11.01 -3.73 2.37
C VAL A 335 10.23 -5.03 2.36
N ASN A 336 9.17 -5.16 1.54
CA ASN A 336 8.40 -6.39 1.42
C ASN A 336 9.24 -7.51 0.78
N SER A 337 10.02 -7.18 -0.24
CA SER A 337 10.87 -8.16 -0.92
C SER A 337 12.05 -8.62 -0.09
N PHE A 338 12.66 -7.78 0.75
CA PHE A 338 13.77 -8.16 1.64
C PHE A 338 13.32 -8.43 3.09
N GLY A 339 12.02 -8.35 3.38
CA GLY A 339 11.43 -8.46 4.71
C GLY A 339 11.89 -9.68 5.50
N PRO A 340 11.76 -10.91 4.96
CA PRO A 340 12.22 -12.10 5.66
C PRO A 340 13.75 -12.15 5.94
N CYS A 341 14.55 -11.31 5.27
CA CYS A 341 16.01 -11.25 5.41
C CYS A 341 16.28 -10.31 6.57
N PHE A 342 15.61 -9.15 6.54
CA PHE A 342 15.61 -8.20 7.65
C PHE A 342 15.17 -8.89 8.93
N SER A 343 14.06 -9.63 8.93
CA SER A 343 13.63 -10.34 10.13
C SER A 343 14.60 -11.43 10.58
N ALA A 344 15.21 -12.16 9.64
CA ALA A 344 16.19 -13.21 9.98
C ALA A 344 17.47 -12.67 10.63
N ILE A 345 17.85 -11.42 10.38
CA ILE A 345 19.13 -10.85 10.85
C ILE A 345 18.95 -9.71 11.84
N LEU A 346 18.11 -8.74 11.51
CA LEU A 346 17.94 -7.53 12.30
C LEU A 346 17.12 -7.78 13.57
N ASP A 347 16.12 -8.66 13.53
CA ASP A 347 15.29 -8.96 14.71
C ASP A 347 16.05 -9.81 15.74
N THR A 348 17.11 -10.53 15.33
CA THR A 348 17.92 -11.32 16.25
C THR A 348 18.75 -10.47 17.21
N ASN A 349 19.13 -9.26 16.81
CA ASN A 349 20.01 -8.39 17.57
C ASN A 349 19.63 -6.92 17.39
N CYS A 350 19.01 -6.33 18.42
CA CYS A 350 18.56 -4.92 18.43
C CYS A 350 19.69 -3.91 18.14
N TRP A 351 20.94 -4.25 18.49
CA TRP A 351 22.12 -3.43 18.17
C TRP A 351 22.32 -3.24 16.66
N ILE A 352 22.17 -4.32 15.89
CA ILE A 352 22.40 -4.31 14.44
C ILE A 352 21.33 -3.45 13.77
N LEU A 353 20.07 -3.63 14.17
CA LEU A 353 18.95 -2.82 13.69
C LEU A 353 19.14 -1.34 14.01
N SER A 354 19.49 -1.01 15.26
CA SER A 354 19.73 0.38 15.67
C SER A 354 20.87 1.03 14.87
N SER A 355 21.94 0.27 14.62
CA SER A 355 23.07 0.75 13.82
C SER A 355 22.67 0.96 12.35
N ALA A 356 21.90 0.04 11.78
CA ALA A 356 21.39 0.14 10.41
C ALA A 356 20.44 1.34 10.25
N LEU A 357 19.54 1.56 11.20
CA LEU A 357 18.60 2.70 11.20
C LEU A 357 19.35 4.05 11.26
N ARG A 358 20.39 4.16 12.10
CA ARG A 358 21.24 5.37 12.15
C ARG A 358 21.94 5.61 10.83
N TRP A 359 22.48 4.56 10.21
CA TRP A 359 23.13 4.66 8.91
C TRP A 359 22.15 5.05 7.78
N LEU A 360 20.89 4.61 7.88
CA LEU A 360 19.81 5.05 6.99
C LEU A 360 19.34 6.48 7.26
N GLY A 361 19.70 7.07 8.40
CA GLY A 361 19.47 8.48 8.76
C GLY A 361 18.53 8.73 9.94
N ALA A 362 18.12 7.69 10.68
CA ALA A 362 17.34 7.87 11.91
C ALA A 362 18.20 8.49 13.02
N SER A 363 17.62 9.40 13.80
CA SER A 363 18.25 9.93 15.01
C SER A 363 17.84 9.04 16.18
N LEU A 364 18.75 8.17 16.61
CA LEU A 364 18.57 7.29 17.76
C LEU A 364 19.57 7.68 18.86
N GLU A 365 19.10 7.95 20.07
CA GLU A 365 20.01 8.12 21.20
C GLU A 365 20.66 6.79 21.60
N HIS A 366 21.90 6.82 22.10
CA HIS A 366 22.55 5.62 22.62
C HIS A 366 21.92 5.32 24.00
N ASN A 367 21.05 4.30 24.09
CA ASN A 367 20.77 3.42 25.25
C ASN A 367 19.47 2.62 25.06
N ASN A 368 19.52 1.31 25.34
CA ASN A 368 18.39 0.37 25.51
C ASN A 368 17.13 0.65 24.66
N ILE A 369 17.31 0.77 23.34
CA ILE A 369 16.18 0.80 22.41
C ILE A 369 15.87 -0.64 22.02
N GLU A 370 14.70 -1.11 22.39
CA GLU A 370 14.21 -2.46 22.06
C GLU A 370 13.19 -2.34 20.93
N ILE A 371 13.49 -2.93 19.78
CA ILE A 371 12.58 -2.96 18.62
C ILE A 371 12.39 -4.41 18.24
N VAL A 372 11.15 -4.89 18.34
CA VAL A 372 10.85 -6.31 18.12
C VAL A 372 10.78 -6.67 16.62
N ASN A 373 10.26 -5.78 15.78
CA ASN A 373 10.06 -6.04 14.35
C ASN A 373 10.72 -4.97 13.47
N SER A 374 11.78 -5.34 12.76
CA SER A 374 12.52 -4.45 11.86
C SER A 374 11.75 -4.03 10.61
N VAL A 375 10.88 -4.90 10.07
CA VAL A 375 10.21 -4.67 8.78
C VAL A 375 9.29 -3.45 8.86
N ASN A 376 8.51 -3.35 9.94
CA ASN A 376 7.56 -2.25 10.14
C ASN A 376 8.25 -0.90 10.33
N VAL A 377 9.39 -0.88 11.05
CA VAL A 377 10.17 0.35 11.25
C VAL A 377 10.84 0.81 9.96
N LEU A 378 11.35 -0.14 9.15
CA LEU A 378 12.00 0.15 7.86
C LEU A 378 11.01 0.58 6.77
N ALA A 379 9.73 0.19 6.90
CA ALA A 379 8.66 0.62 6.02
C ALA A 379 8.47 2.15 6.07
N ALA A 380 8.68 2.77 7.23
CA ALA A 380 8.75 4.22 7.35
C ALA A 380 10.12 4.77 6.90
N PRO A 381 10.19 5.98 6.31
CA PRO A 381 11.45 6.65 6.03
C PRO A 381 12.23 6.88 7.31
N SER A 382 13.37 6.20 7.44
CA SER A 382 14.17 6.22 8.68
C SER A 382 14.61 7.64 9.07
N ASN A 383 14.78 8.54 8.11
CA ASN A 383 15.17 9.93 8.37
C ASN A 383 14.08 10.79 9.03
N LEU A 384 12.84 10.30 9.07
CA LEU A 384 11.74 10.94 9.78
C LEU A 384 11.55 10.35 11.19
N LEU A 385 12.37 9.39 11.60
CA LEU A 385 12.27 8.73 12.90
C LEU A 385 13.31 9.29 13.87
N PHE A 386 12.82 9.83 14.98
CA PHE A 386 13.60 10.30 16.12
C PHE A 386 13.17 9.50 17.35
N ILE A 387 14.10 8.75 17.92
CA ILE A 387 13.82 7.88 19.08
C ILE A 387 14.85 8.21 20.16
N GLU A 388 14.35 8.62 21.32
CA GLU A 388 15.15 8.91 22.51
C GLU A 388 15.52 7.62 23.27
N LYS A 389 16.10 7.77 24.48
CA LYS A 389 16.61 6.65 25.30
C LYS A 389 15.48 5.79 25.90
N ASP A 390 15.79 4.51 26.13
CA ASP A 390 14.94 3.58 26.87
C ASP A 390 13.53 3.43 26.27
N VAL A 391 13.44 3.36 24.94
CA VAL A 391 12.17 3.18 24.22
C VAL A 391 12.00 1.71 23.85
N THR A 392 10.83 1.16 24.17
CA THR A 392 10.44 -0.18 23.76
C THR A 392 9.33 -0.09 22.70
N ILE A 393 9.61 -0.64 21.52
CA ILE A 393 8.69 -0.75 20.40
C ILE A 393 8.34 -2.22 20.23
N THR A 394 7.10 -2.58 20.55
CA THR A 394 6.65 -3.96 20.49
C THR A 394 6.36 -4.42 19.05
N SER A 395 5.70 -5.57 18.91
CA SER A 395 5.43 -6.14 17.60
C SER A 395 4.33 -5.36 16.89
N ASP A 396 4.46 -5.25 15.58
CA ASP A 396 3.39 -4.80 14.70
C ASP A 396 2.97 -3.31 14.82
N VAL A 397 3.78 -2.46 15.45
CA VAL A 397 3.57 -1.01 15.42
C VAL A 397 3.56 -0.51 13.98
N CYS A 398 2.52 0.23 13.60
CA CYS A 398 2.38 0.80 12.26
C CYS A 398 2.75 2.28 12.29
N PHE A 399 3.90 2.59 11.70
CA PHE A 399 4.30 3.96 11.42
C PHE A 399 3.66 4.37 10.08
N LEU A 400 2.74 5.33 10.10
CA LEU A 400 2.21 5.96 8.89
C LEU A 400 3.02 7.21 8.57
N PRO A 401 3.93 7.14 7.59
CA PRO A 401 4.80 8.28 7.29
C PRO A 401 4.09 9.35 6.46
N TYR A 402 2.90 9.07 5.92
CA TYR A 402 2.09 10.03 5.18
C TYR A 402 0.60 9.78 5.39
N ASP A 403 -0.17 10.83 5.14
CA ASP A 403 -1.62 10.79 4.99
C ASP A 403 -1.98 11.03 3.52
N VAL A 404 -3.15 10.53 3.11
CA VAL A 404 -3.66 10.74 1.75
C VAL A 404 -4.95 11.55 1.81
N THR A 405 -4.98 12.65 1.08
CA THR A 405 -6.16 13.51 0.96
C THR A 405 -7.15 12.96 -0.07
N ILE A 406 -8.39 13.48 -0.04
CA ILE A 406 -9.45 13.21 -1.05
C ILE A 406 -8.96 13.56 -2.47
N GLU A 407 -8.11 14.58 -2.59
CA GLU A 407 -7.51 15.04 -3.83
C GLU A 407 -6.39 14.11 -4.37
N GLY A 408 -6.12 12.98 -3.69
CA GLY A 408 -5.07 12.06 -4.10
C GLY A 408 -3.66 12.60 -3.87
N GLN A 409 -3.50 13.52 -2.92
CA GLN A 409 -2.19 14.02 -2.49
C GLN A 409 -1.68 13.25 -1.28
N CYS A 410 -0.41 12.86 -1.35
CA CYS A 410 0.36 12.31 -0.24
C CYS A 410 0.98 13.45 0.55
N VAL A 411 0.59 13.57 1.82
CA VAL A 411 1.03 14.63 2.73
C VAL A 411 1.84 14.03 3.88
N VAL A 412 3.06 14.53 4.08
CA VAL A 412 3.90 14.23 5.24
C VAL A 412 3.90 15.44 6.15
N ASN A 413 3.40 15.28 7.37
CA ASN A 413 3.19 16.37 8.34
C ASN A 413 4.38 16.59 9.30
N GLY A 414 5.57 16.07 8.96
CA GLY A 414 6.77 16.19 9.78
C GLY A 414 7.30 14.86 10.33
N PRO A 415 8.43 14.90 11.06
CA PRO A 415 9.04 13.72 11.65
C PRO A 415 8.23 13.16 12.83
N ILE A 416 8.40 11.87 13.09
CA ILE A 416 7.87 11.16 14.24
C ILE A 416 8.93 11.17 15.34
N ARG A 417 8.59 11.77 16.48
CA ARG A 417 9.48 11.88 17.64
C ARG A 417 8.91 11.07 18.80
N ILE A 418 9.72 10.16 19.32
CA ILE A 418 9.37 9.30 20.46
C ILE A 418 10.27 9.69 21.64
N GLY A 419 9.65 10.26 22.69
CA GLY A 419 10.33 10.69 23.91
C GLY A 419 10.87 9.53 24.75
N SER A 420 11.81 9.84 25.63
CA SER A 420 12.51 8.84 26.44
C SER A 420 11.59 8.05 27.38
N ARG A 421 11.98 6.82 27.74
CA ARG A 421 11.23 5.92 28.63
C ARG A 421 9.79 5.63 28.17
N SER A 422 9.58 5.61 26.85
CA SER A 422 8.27 5.36 26.26
C SER A 422 8.08 3.90 25.84
N PHE A 423 6.86 3.40 26.02
CA PHE A 423 6.46 2.05 25.60
C PHE A 423 5.34 2.13 24.56
N LEU A 424 5.59 1.56 23.39
CA LEU A 424 4.62 1.45 22.30
C LEU A 424 4.04 0.03 22.28
N GLY A 425 2.75 -0.10 22.61
CA GLY A 425 2.05 -1.39 22.61
C GLY A 425 1.72 -1.94 21.21
N ASP A 426 1.35 -3.21 21.16
CA ASP A 426 1.19 -3.95 19.91
C ASP A 426 0.14 -3.35 18.98
N SER A 427 0.42 -3.37 17.68
CA SER A 427 -0.48 -2.88 16.62
C SER A 427 -0.94 -1.42 16.76
N CYS A 428 -0.28 -0.60 17.58
CA CYS A 428 -0.59 0.83 17.65
C CYS A 428 -0.23 1.56 16.35
N ILE A 429 -0.91 2.67 16.08
CA ILE A 429 -0.74 3.49 14.88
C ILE A 429 -0.16 4.85 15.26
N ILE A 430 0.97 5.20 14.65
CA ILE A 430 1.66 6.48 14.85
C ILE A 430 1.76 7.20 13.51
N ARG A 431 1.18 8.39 13.42
CA ARG A 431 1.17 9.19 12.20
C ARG A 431 2.36 10.13 12.10
N SER A 432 2.62 10.61 10.87
CA SER A 432 3.60 11.66 10.61
C SER A 432 3.31 12.92 11.44
N GLY A 433 4.38 13.59 11.90
CA GLY A 433 4.30 14.80 12.72
C GLY A 433 3.96 14.59 14.20
N VAL A 434 3.81 13.35 14.67
CA VAL A 434 3.56 13.06 16.10
C VAL A 434 4.82 13.29 16.93
N ASN A 435 4.67 14.00 18.06
CA ASN A 435 5.71 14.18 19.07
C ASN A 435 5.21 13.63 20.42
N LEU A 436 5.73 12.47 20.82
CA LEU A 436 5.43 11.84 22.09
C LEU A 436 6.35 12.40 23.18
N PRO A 437 5.82 12.98 24.27
CA PRO A 437 6.65 13.34 25.42
C PRO A 437 7.27 12.11 26.11
N GLU A 438 8.18 12.38 27.05
CA GLU A 438 8.82 11.35 27.89
C GLU A 438 7.79 10.63 28.79
N ASP A 439 8.14 9.41 29.22
CA ASP A 439 7.37 8.58 30.16
C ASP A 439 5.94 8.23 29.69
N ILE A 440 5.76 7.98 28.38
CA ILE A 440 4.46 7.58 27.83
C ILE A 440 4.34 6.06 27.74
N PHE A 441 3.19 5.55 28.16
CA PHE A 441 2.71 4.22 27.80
C PHE A 441 1.56 4.34 26.79
N ILE A 442 1.72 3.72 25.62
CA ILE A 442 0.69 3.61 24.59
C ILE A 442 0.15 2.19 24.61
N SER A 443 -1.17 2.06 24.80
CA SER A 443 -1.83 0.76 24.80
C SER A 443 -1.83 0.13 23.41
N SER A 444 -2.01 -1.19 23.36
CA SER A 444 -2.19 -1.91 22.11
C SER A 444 -3.37 -1.37 21.30
N SER A 445 -3.23 -1.37 19.98
CA SER A 445 -4.22 -0.89 19.00
C SER A 445 -4.66 0.57 19.19
N ALA A 446 -3.92 1.38 19.95
CA ALA A 446 -4.19 2.81 20.07
C ALA A 446 -3.77 3.56 18.80
N ARG A 447 -4.53 4.60 18.45
CA ARG A 447 -4.19 5.54 17.37
C ARG A 447 -3.71 6.86 17.95
N ILE A 448 -2.61 7.37 17.41
CA ILE A 448 -2.01 8.64 17.84
C ILE A 448 -1.93 9.58 16.64
N ASP A 449 -2.61 10.71 16.79
CA ASP A 449 -2.64 11.79 15.83
C ASP A 449 -1.76 12.95 16.34
N SER A 450 -1.32 13.84 15.44
CA SER A 450 -0.49 15.01 15.82
C SER A 450 -1.17 15.93 16.83
N ASN A 451 -2.50 15.90 16.89
CA ASN A 451 -3.31 16.72 17.81
C ASN A 451 -3.45 16.12 19.21
N THR A 452 -3.15 14.83 19.41
CA THR A 452 -3.46 14.10 20.66
C THR A 452 -2.73 14.71 21.88
N PHE A 453 -1.54 15.28 21.70
CA PHE A 453 -0.74 15.88 22.78
C PHE A 453 -0.69 17.41 22.78
N ASN A 454 -1.29 18.07 21.78
CA ASN A 454 -1.38 19.54 21.73
C ASN A 454 -2.40 20.13 22.73
N LEU A 455 -3.16 19.29 23.43
CA LEU A 455 -4.18 19.71 24.41
C LEU A 455 -3.61 20.14 25.78
N LYS A 456 -2.30 20.06 26.03
CA LYS A 456 -1.67 20.51 27.30
C LYS A 456 -1.04 21.93 27.27
N LYS A 457 -1.36 22.75 26.26
CA LYS A 457 -0.94 24.17 26.20
C LYS A 457 -2.09 25.19 26.32
N CYS A 458 -3.25 24.78 26.83
CA CYS A 458 -4.27 25.74 27.27
C CYS A 458 -4.29 25.82 28.81
N LYS A 459 -3.52 26.80 29.30
CA LYS A 459 -3.53 27.51 30.59
C LYS A 459 -3.49 26.72 31.90
#